data_AF-A0A524L2X5-F1
#
_entry.id   AF-A0A524L2X5-F1
#
_cell.length_a   1.000
_cell.length_b   1.000
_cell.length_c   1.000
_cell.angle_alpha   90.00
_cell.angle_beta   90.00
_cell.angle_gamma   90.00
#
_symmetry.space_group_name_H-M   'P 1'
#
loop_
_entity.id
_entity.type
_entity.pdbx_description
1 polymer ?
#
loop_
_entity_poly.entity_id
_entity_poly.type
_entity_poly.pdbx_seq_one_letter_code
_entity_poly.pdbx_strand_id
1 'polypeptide(L)'
;MPEMKLAVPAEREHKAYLGLSAGDFFEVQQVKADVVILEIMSMYCPFCQKEAPNLNELYRLIEGNPKLKGRIKLIGIGAGNSSYELKVFREKYQVPFPLTPDRDFQVHLSIGEVRTPYFIGVRIEKGVARVFYSKLGGFGDDGVFLEEILRLSGLK
;
A
#
# COMPACT_ATOMS: atom_id res chain seq x y z
N MET A 1 2.95 7.77 -13.18
CA MET A 1 1.99 6.82 -12.56
C MET A 1 0.64 7.10 -13.19
N PRO A 2 -0.16 6.10 -13.57
CA PRO A 2 -1.51 6.37 -14.06
C PRO A 2 -2.32 7.10 -12.97
N GLU A 3 -3.31 7.89 -13.38
CA GLU A 3 -4.28 8.45 -12.44
C GLU A 3 -5.12 7.30 -11.88
N MET A 4 -5.06 7.10 -10.56
CA MET A 4 -5.81 6.06 -9.86
C MET A 4 -6.59 6.71 -8.73
N LYS A 5 -7.91 6.50 -8.71
CA LYS A 5 -8.77 6.95 -7.62
C LYS A 5 -8.93 5.83 -6.61
N LEU A 6 -8.29 5.97 -5.45
CA LEU A 6 -8.38 5.04 -4.34
C LEU A 6 -9.49 5.48 -3.40
N ALA A 7 -10.30 4.55 -2.89
CA ALA A 7 -11.34 4.88 -1.92
C ALA A 7 -10.71 5.29 -0.58
N VAL A 8 -11.19 6.39 -0.01
CA VAL A 8 -10.73 6.87 1.30
C VAL A 8 -11.12 5.84 2.38
N PRO A 9 -10.18 5.42 3.26
CA PRO A 9 -10.49 4.46 4.31
C PRO A 9 -11.60 4.95 5.24
N ALA A 10 -12.50 4.03 5.64
CA ALA A 10 -13.59 4.35 6.56
C ALA A 10 -13.04 4.69 7.96
N GLU A 11 -12.03 3.94 8.42
CA GLU A 11 -11.45 4.09 9.74
C GLU A 11 -10.70 5.41 9.90
N ARG A 12 -10.95 6.08 11.03
CA ARG A 12 -10.29 7.35 11.37
C ARG A 12 -8.78 7.21 11.49
N GLU A 13 -8.32 6.11 12.06
CA GLU A 13 -6.89 5.81 12.24
C GLU A 13 -6.18 5.65 10.90
N HIS A 14 -6.80 4.96 9.93
CA HIS A 14 -6.26 4.81 8.59
C HIS A 14 -6.19 6.15 7.82
N LYS A 15 -7.23 6.99 7.94
CA LYS A 15 -7.20 8.35 7.37
C LYS A 15 -6.10 9.19 8.00
N ALA A 16 -5.95 9.14 9.32
CA ALA A 16 -4.90 9.85 10.05
C ALA A 16 -3.51 9.34 9.66
N TYR A 17 -3.35 8.02 9.56
CA TYR A 17 -2.13 7.36 9.09
C TYR A 17 -1.74 7.88 7.72
N LEU A 18 -2.66 7.93 6.74
CA LEU A 18 -2.37 8.47 5.41
C LEU A 18 -2.27 10.00 5.35
N GLY A 19 -2.83 10.70 6.33
CA GLY A 19 -2.86 12.17 6.40
C GLY A 19 -3.89 12.80 5.45
N LEU A 20 -4.96 12.05 5.12
CA LEU A 20 -6.00 12.45 4.18
C LEU A 20 -7.08 13.31 4.84
N SER A 21 -7.69 14.17 4.02
CA SER A 21 -8.91 14.91 4.36
C SER A 21 -10.16 14.05 4.12
N ALA A 22 -11.34 14.54 4.52
CA ALA A 22 -12.60 13.89 4.19
C ALA A 22 -12.87 13.89 2.67
N GLY A 23 -13.53 12.85 2.18
CA GLY A 23 -13.88 12.65 0.78
C GLY A 23 -14.13 11.17 0.48
N ASP A 24 -14.59 10.87 -0.74
CA ASP A 24 -14.87 9.49 -1.17
C ASP A 24 -13.62 8.84 -1.77
N PHE A 25 -12.83 9.61 -2.52
CA PHE A 25 -11.64 9.14 -3.23
C PHE A 25 -10.43 10.05 -3.01
N PHE A 26 -9.24 9.48 -3.17
CA PHE A 26 -7.98 10.19 -3.19
C PHE A 26 -7.03 9.59 -4.23
N GLU A 27 -6.05 10.38 -4.66
CA GLU A 27 -4.91 9.96 -5.46
C GLU A 27 -3.68 9.76 -4.58
N VAL A 28 -2.77 8.87 -5.00
CA VAL A 28 -1.58 8.52 -4.20
C VAL A 28 -0.74 9.74 -3.82
N GLN A 29 -0.64 10.74 -4.70
CA GLN A 29 0.08 12.00 -4.44
C GLN A 29 -0.51 12.86 -3.32
N GLN A 30 -1.76 12.61 -2.90
CA GLN A 30 -2.40 13.31 -1.77
C GLN A 30 -2.04 12.70 -0.42
N VAL A 31 -1.39 11.52 -0.39
CA VAL A 31 -0.89 10.90 0.85
C VAL A 31 0.24 11.76 1.43
N LYS A 32 0.16 12.09 2.73
CA LYS A 32 1.21 12.85 3.43
C LYS A 32 2.39 11.96 3.79
N ALA A 33 3.16 11.56 2.79
CA ALA A 33 4.34 10.73 2.94
C ALA A 33 5.39 11.12 1.88
N ASP A 34 6.63 10.75 2.13
CA ASP A 34 7.69 10.82 1.13
C ASP A 34 7.59 9.64 0.14
N VAL A 35 7.30 8.45 0.66
CA VAL A 35 7.19 7.21 -0.09
C VAL A 35 5.90 6.50 0.28
N VAL A 36 5.22 5.95 -0.72
CA VAL A 36 4.08 5.05 -0.54
C VAL A 36 4.42 3.72 -1.21
N ILE A 37 4.29 2.63 -0.47
CA ILE A 37 4.37 1.27 -0.98
C ILE A 37 2.94 0.76 -1.14
N LEU A 38 2.58 0.41 -2.36
CA LEU A 38 1.29 -0.15 -2.71
C LEU A 38 1.43 -1.66 -2.89
N GLU A 39 0.56 -2.43 -2.26
CA GLU A 39 0.35 -3.84 -2.56
C GLU A 39 -0.95 -4.00 -3.34
N ILE A 40 -0.89 -4.60 -4.53
CA ILE A 40 -2.08 -5.10 -5.22
C ILE A 40 -2.31 -6.52 -4.76
N MET A 41 -3.45 -6.75 -4.13
CA MET A 41 -3.76 -8.01 -3.46
C MET A 41 -5.18 -8.45 -3.76
N SER A 42 -5.46 -9.71 -3.44
CA SER A 42 -6.83 -10.18 -3.33
C SER A 42 -6.95 -11.06 -2.10
N MET A 43 -8.06 -10.94 -1.36
CA MET A 43 -8.30 -11.79 -0.19
C MET A 43 -8.28 -13.29 -0.54
N TYR A 44 -8.59 -13.64 -1.79
CA TYR A 44 -8.65 -15.01 -2.29
C TYR A 44 -7.30 -15.52 -2.82
N CYS A 45 -6.28 -14.66 -2.87
CA CYS A 45 -4.95 -15.04 -3.33
C CYS A 45 -4.16 -15.70 -2.18
N PRO A 46 -3.81 -17.00 -2.27
CA PRO A 46 -3.05 -17.68 -1.21
C PRO A 46 -1.64 -17.09 -1.05
N PHE A 47 -1.07 -16.50 -2.11
CA PHE A 47 0.22 -15.82 -2.01
C PHE A 47 0.12 -14.51 -1.22
N CYS A 48 -0.93 -13.70 -1.41
CA CYS A 48 -1.18 -12.51 -0.58
C CYS A 48 -1.43 -12.89 0.88
N GLN A 49 -2.18 -13.97 1.12
CA GLN A 49 -2.41 -14.48 2.47
C GLN A 49 -1.10 -14.89 3.16
N LYS A 50 -0.18 -15.51 2.42
CA LYS A 50 1.16 -15.87 2.92
C LYS A 50 2.06 -14.66 3.14
N GLU A 51 1.91 -13.61 2.33
CA GLU A 51 2.74 -12.40 2.41
C GLU A 51 2.29 -11.42 3.52
N ALA A 52 1.01 -11.48 3.94
CA ALA A 52 0.46 -10.53 4.91
C ALA A 52 1.27 -10.41 6.22
N PRO A 53 1.79 -11.50 6.84
CA PRO A 53 2.67 -11.37 8.00
C PRO A 53 3.97 -10.60 7.73
N ASN A 54 4.59 -10.76 6.54
CA ASN A 54 5.79 -10.01 6.17
C ASN A 54 5.49 -8.52 6.02
N LEU A 55 4.33 -8.18 5.46
CA LEU A 55 3.87 -6.79 5.37
C LEU A 55 3.61 -6.15 6.73
N ASN A 56 3.09 -6.92 7.68
CA ASN A 56 2.92 -6.45 9.05
C ASN A 56 4.27 -6.16 9.72
N GLU A 57 5.27 -7.00 9.45
CA GLU A 57 6.61 -6.78 9.98
C GLU A 57 7.30 -5.58 9.31
N LEU A 58 7.17 -5.43 7.99
CA LEU A 58 7.63 -4.24 7.28
C LEU A 58 6.98 -2.96 7.85
N TYR A 59 5.67 -2.99 8.12
CA TYR A 59 4.98 -1.90 8.80
C TYR A 59 5.61 -1.59 10.16
N ARG A 60 5.89 -2.62 10.96
CA ARG A 60 6.51 -2.50 12.28
C ARG A 60 7.91 -1.87 12.19
N LEU A 61 8.73 -2.28 11.23
CA LEU A 61 10.05 -1.70 11.00
C LEU A 61 9.98 -0.22 10.63
N ILE A 62 9.05 0.14 9.74
CA ILE A 62 8.85 1.53 9.30
C ILE A 62 8.36 2.40 10.46
N GLU A 63 7.26 2.01 11.11
CA GLU A 63 6.62 2.82 12.14
C GLU A 63 7.38 2.80 13.48
N GLY A 64 8.23 1.79 13.69
CA GLY A 64 9.15 1.69 14.82
C GLY A 64 10.42 2.52 14.66
N ASN A 65 10.74 3.02 13.45
CA ASN A 65 11.92 3.82 13.19
C ASN A 65 11.55 5.32 13.12
N PRO A 66 12.02 6.17 14.06
CA PRO A 66 11.69 7.61 14.06
C PRO A 66 12.11 8.36 12.79
N LYS A 67 13.08 7.85 12.03
CA LYS A 67 13.51 8.45 10.76
C LYS A 67 12.62 8.10 9.57
N LEU A 68 11.79 7.05 9.69
CA LEU A 68 10.96 6.53 8.60
C LEU A 68 9.46 6.71 8.88
N LYS A 69 9.07 6.66 10.16
CA LYS A 69 7.70 6.84 10.62
C LYS A 69 7.04 8.06 9.98
N GLY A 70 5.89 7.84 9.35
CA GLY A 70 5.14 8.88 8.63
C GLY A 70 5.75 9.34 7.30
N ARG A 71 7.04 9.03 7.01
CA ARG A 71 7.68 9.30 5.71
C ARG A 71 7.44 8.16 4.73
N ILE A 72 7.37 6.92 5.19
CA ILE A 72 7.01 5.76 4.36
C ILE A 72 5.64 5.25 4.82
N LYS A 73 4.73 4.99 3.87
CA LYS A 73 3.41 4.44 4.18
C LYS A 73 3.06 3.24 3.33
N LEU A 74 2.27 2.33 3.88
CA LEU A 74 1.75 1.14 3.20
C LEU A 74 0.27 1.31 2.87
N ILE A 75 -0.15 0.83 1.70
CA ILE A 75 -1.56 0.71 1.31
C ILE A 75 -1.74 -0.62 0.57
N GLY A 76 -2.68 -1.44 1.03
CA GLY A 76 -3.14 -2.60 0.25
C GLY A 76 -4.35 -2.24 -0.61
N ILE A 77 -4.38 -2.69 -1.85
CA ILE A 77 -5.46 -2.47 -2.82
C ILE A 77 -6.06 -3.82 -3.17
N GLY A 78 -7.30 -4.06 -2.73
CA GLY A 78 -8.01 -5.32 -2.94
C GLY A 78 -8.65 -5.40 -4.32
N ALA A 79 -7.93 -5.93 -5.31
CA ALA A 79 -8.45 -6.15 -6.66
C ALA A 79 -9.64 -7.11 -6.64
N GLY A 80 -10.81 -6.58 -7.03
CA GLY A 80 -12.08 -7.31 -7.02
C GLY A 80 -12.69 -7.52 -5.64
N ASN A 81 -12.13 -6.92 -4.59
CA ASN A 81 -12.65 -7.08 -3.22
C ASN A 81 -13.49 -5.87 -2.78
N SER A 82 -14.54 -6.18 -2.04
CA SER A 82 -15.36 -5.22 -1.30
C SER A 82 -14.73 -4.81 0.03
N SER A 83 -15.25 -3.74 0.64
CA SER A 83 -14.83 -3.31 1.98
C SER A 83 -15.07 -4.39 3.05
N TYR A 84 -16.10 -5.23 2.90
CA TYR A 84 -16.38 -6.32 3.82
C TYR A 84 -15.29 -7.41 3.75
N GLU A 85 -14.93 -7.82 2.54
CA GLU A 85 -13.87 -8.79 2.28
C GLU A 85 -12.51 -8.33 2.82
N LEU A 86 -12.17 -7.06 2.60
CA LEU A 86 -10.94 -6.48 3.15
C LEU A 86 -10.98 -6.38 4.67
N LYS A 87 -12.14 -6.12 5.28
CA LYS A 87 -12.29 -6.16 6.74
C LYS A 87 -12.01 -7.57 7.28
N VAL A 88 -12.57 -8.61 6.65
CA VAL A 88 -12.31 -10.01 7.03
C VAL A 88 -10.84 -10.36 6.88
N PHE A 89 -10.20 -9.97 5.77
CA PHE A 89 -8.76 -10.18 5.57
C PHE A 89 -7.94 -9.49 6.65
N ARG A 90 -8.23 -8.21 6.93
CA ARG A 90 -7.55 -7.43 7.97
C ARG A 90 -7.67 -8.09 9.33
N GLU A 91 -8.87 -8.50 9.74
CA GLU A 91 -9.10 -9.13 11.04
C GLU A 91 -8.36 -10.47 11.16
N LYS A 92 -8.40 -11.28 10.09
CA LYS A 92 -7.73 -12.59 10.05
C LYS A 92 -6.21 -12.49 10.15
N TYR A 93 -5.60 -11.57 9.39
CA TYR A 93 -4.14 -11.42 9.30
C TYR A 93 -3.60 -10.26 10.15
N GLN A 94 -4.45 -9.62 10.95
CA GLN A 94 -4.10 -8.52 11.84
C GLN A 94 -3.38 -7.37 11.12
N VAL A 95 -3.83 -7.03 9.91
CA VAL A 95 -3.16 -6.03 9.07
C VAL A 95 -3.29 -4.64 9.71
N PRO A 96 -2.17 -3.96 10.07
CA PRO A 96 -2.20 -2.72 10.85
C PRO A 96 -2.29 -1.45 9.99
N PHE A 97 -2.29 -1.59 8.67
CA PHE A 97 -2.31 -0.48 7.71
C PHE A 97 -3.57 -0.50 6.83
N PRO A 98 -3.88 0.62 6.14
CA PRO A 98 -5.10 0.73 5.35
C PRO A 98 -5.16 -0.24 4.18
N LEU A 99 -6.31 -0.89 4.02
CA LEU A 99 -6.69 -1.62 2.81
C LEU A 99 -7.83 -0.86 2.11
N THR A 100 -7.72 -0.64 0.80
CA THR A 100 -8.72 0.05 -0.01
C THR A 100 -9.35 -0.91 -1.03
N PRO A 101 -10.69 -0.94 -1.15
CA PRO A 101 -11.37 -1.82 -2.09
C PRO A 101 -11.19 -1.35 -3.54
N ASP A 102 -11.03 -2.30 -4.45
CA ASP A 102 -11.09 -2.09 -5.90
C ASP A 102 -12.12 -3.05 -6.51
N ARG A 103 -13.37 -2.91 -6.05
CA ARG A 103 -14.45 -3.87 -6.30
C ARG A 103 -14.75 -4.07 -7.79
N ASP A 104 -14.69 -2.99 -8.57
CA ASP A 104 -15.00 -3.00 -9.99
C ASP A 104 -13.72 -2.95 -10.86
N PHE A 105 -12.58 -3.34 -10.28
CA PHE A 105 -11.26 -3.47 -10.93
C PHE A 105 -10.73 -2.20 -11.60
N GLN A 106 -11.22 -1.01 -11.23
CA GLN A 106 -10.82 0.24 -11.88
C GLN A 106 -9.33 0.53 -11.67
N VAL A 107 -8.83 0.29 -10.46
CA VAL A 107 -7.42 0.47 -10.15
C VAL A 107 -6.59 -0.62 -10.82
N HIS A 108 -7.00 -1.88 -10.71
CA HIS A 108 -6.34 -3.04 -11.31
C HIS A 108 -6.20 -2.93 -12.83
N LEU A 109 -7.24 -2.46 -13.53
CA LEU A 109 -7.20 -2.16 -14.96
C LEU A 109 -6.20 -1.04 -15.29
N SER A 110 -6.18 0.04 -14.49
CA SER A 110 -5.28 1.18 -14.74
C SER A 110 -3.80 0.85 -14.65
N ILE A 111 -3.45 -0.23 -13.93
CA ILE A 111 -2.08 -0.70 -13.74
C ILE A 111 -1.71 -1.91 -14.62
N GLY A 112 -2.56 -2.26 -15.58
CA GLY A 112 -2.28 -3.32 -16.56
C GLY A 112 -2.59 -4.73 -16.06
N GLU A 113 -3.58 -4.88 -15.19
CA GLU A 113 -4.14 -6.17 -14.78
C GLU A 113 -3.10 -7.14 -14.19
N VAL A 114 -2.20 -6.60 -13.36
CA VAL A 114 -1.10 -7.36 -12.77
C VAL A 114 -1.58 -8.55 -11.94
N ARG A 115 -0.77 -9.62 -11.90
CA ARG A 115 -0.97 -10.75 -10.99
C ARG A 115 -0.65 -10.33 -9.55
N THR A 116 -1.22 -11.02 -8.55
CA THR A 116 -1.05 -10.69 -7.13
C THR A 116 -0.21 -11.72 -6.36
N PRO A 117 0.50 -11.32 -5.28
CA PRO A 117 0.71 -9.95 -4.84
C PRO A 117 1.62 -9.18 -5.82
N TYR A 118 1.39 -7.88 -5.96
CA TYR A 118 2.22 -6.99 -6.77
C TYR A 118 2.58 -5.76 -5.96
N PHE A 119 3.85 -5.34 -6.00
CA PHE A 119 4.33 -4.22 -5.21
C PHE A 119 4.78 -3.06 -6.09
N ILE A 120 4.30 -1.86 -5.74
CA ILE A 120 4.67 -0.60 -6.39
C ILE A 120 5.22 0.35 -5.34
N GLY A 121 6.45 0.83 -5.53
CA GLY A 121 7.04 1.90 -4.73
C GLY A 121 6.86 3.24 -5.45
N VAL A 122 6.21 4.19 -4.77
CA VAL A 122 5.91 5.52 -5.28
C VAL A 122 6.61 6.57 -4.43
N ARG A 123 7.42 7.41 -5.06
CA ARG A 123 8.04 8.59 -4.46
C ARG A 123 7.15 9.80 -4.72
N ILE A 124 6.80 10.53 -3.67
CA ILE A 124 6.01 11.76 -3.75
C ILE A 124 6.94 12.94 -3.48
N GLU A 125 7.11 13.82 -4.48
CA GLU A 125 7.93 15.02 -4.36
C GLU A 125 7.17 16.23 -4.90
N LYS A 126 6.97 17.24 -4.05
CA LYS A 126 6.25 18.48 -4.40
C LYS A 126 4.89 18.22 -5.06
N GLY A 127 4.15 17.22 -4.56
CA GLY A 127 2.85 16.82 -5.08
C GLY A 127 2.88 15.96 -6.35
N VAL A 128 4.06 15.55 -6.81
CA VAL A 128 4.22 14.69 -8.01
C VAL A 128 4.57 13.27 -7.57
N ALA A 129 3.75 12.29 -7.98
CA ALA A 129 4.00 10.87 -7.76
C ALA A 129 4.83 10.23 -8.91
N ARG A 130 5.92 9.56 -8.55
CA ARG A 130 6.79 8.82 -9.48
C ARG A 130 7.02 7.40 -9.00
N VAL A 131 6.85 6.42 -9.89
CA VAL A 131 7.14 5.02 -9.59
C VAL A 131 8.64 4.80 -9.66
N PHE A 132 9.22 4.21 -8.63
CA PHE A 132 10.64 3.81 -8.59
C PHE A 132 10.82 2.29 -8.40
N TYR A 133 9.75 1.58 -8.03
CA TYR A 133 9.75 0.12 -7.84
C TYR A 133 8.44 -0.46 -8.37
N SER A 134 8.49 -1.59 -9.06
CA SER A 134 7.34 -2.28 -9.65
C SER A 134 7.71 -3.74 -9.88
N LYS A 135 7.25 -4.66 -9.02
CA LYS A 135 7.58 -6.10 -9.13
C LYS A 135 6.40 -7.00 -8.72
N LEU A 136 6.31 -8.14 -9.39
CA LEU A 136 5.39 -9.23 -9.09
C LEU A 136 5.96 -10.17 -8.01
N GLY A 137 5.10 -10.66 -7.13
CA GLY A 137 5.43 -11.66 -6.12
C GLY A 137 5.77 -11.06 -4.75
N GLY A 138 5.94 -11.92 -3.75
CA GLY A 138 6.41 -11.52 -2.42
C GLY A 138 7.80 -10.89 -2.48
N PHE A 139 8.10 -10.00 -1.52
CA PHE A 139 9.39 -9.30 -1.48
C PHE A 139 10.47 -10.05 -0.70
N GLY A 140 10.13 -11.15 -0.03
CA GLY A 140 11.08 -11.96 0.73
C GLY A 140 11.33 -11.36 2.11
N ASP A 141 12.61 -11.12 2.44
CA ASP A 141 13.01 -10.53 3.73
C ASP A 141 12.62 -9.05 3.81
N ASP A 142 11.95 -8.68 4.89
CA ASP A 142 11.41 -7.35 5.15
C ASP A 142 12.48 -6.28 5.37
N GLY A 143 13.60 -6.65 6.01
CA GLY A 143 14.75 -5.76 6.20
C GLY A 143 15.46 -5.46 4.88
N VAL A 144 15.76 -6.50 4.10
CA VAL A 144 16.38 -6.36 2.77
C VAL A 144 15.47 -5.56 1.83
N PHE A 145 14.16 -5.82 1.86
CA PHE A 145 13.21 -5.07 1.06
C PHE A 145 13.15 -3.59 1.47
N LEU A 146 13.12 -3.29 2.77
CA LEU A 146 13.13 -1.91 3.26
C LEU A 146 14.40 -1.16 2.82
N GLU A 147 15.57 -1.79 2.90
CA GLU A 147 16.82 -1.22 2.38
C GLU A 147 16.77 -0.97 0.88
N GLU A 148 16.20 -1.89 0.09
CA GLU A 148 16.00 -1.70 -1.36
C GLU A 148 15.09 -0.50 -1.63
N ILE A 149 13.99 -0.35 -0.90
CA ILE A 149 13.07 0.78 -1.03
C ILE A 149 13.75 2.11 -0.70
N LEU A 150 14.52 2.17 0.39
CA LEU A 150 15.26 3.38 0.76
C LEU A 150 16.28 3.76 -0.32
N ARG A 151 17.05 2.78 -0.80
CA ARG A 151 18.05 3.00 -1.85
C ARG A 151 17.43 3.49 -3.16
N LEU A 152 16.35 2.83 -3.62
CA LEU A 152 15.73 3.16 -4.91
C LEU A 152 14.91 4.46 -4.87
N SER A 153 14.29 4.77 -3.73
CA SER A 153 13.53 6.02 -3.55
C SER A 153 14.41 7.26 -3.38
N GLY A 154 15.69 7.07 -3.06
CA GLY A 154 16.60 8.17 -2.69
C GLY A 154 16.30 8.76 -1.31
N LEU A 155 15.47 8.10 -0.50
CA LEU A 155 15.17 8.52 0.86
C LEU A 155 16.38 8.21 1.75
N LYS A 156 17.00 9.28 2.30
CA LYS A 156 18.06 9.18 3.31
C LYS A 156 17.49 9.16 4.72
#